data_AF-A0A2W7SP17-F1
#
_entry.id   AF-A0A2W7SP17-F1
#
_cell.length_a   1.000
_cell.length_b   1.000
_cell.length_c   1.000
_cell.angle_alpha   90.00
_cell.angle_beta   90.00
_cell.angle_gamma   90.00
#
_symmetry.space_group_name_H-M   'P 1'
#
loop_
_entity.id
_entity.type
_entity.pdbx_description
1 polymer ?
#
loop_
_entity_poly.entity_id
_entity_poly.type
_entity_poly.pdbx_seq_one_letter_code
_entity_poly.pdbx_strand_id
1 'polypeptide(L)'
;METREITFQDIIRLNNHDWDLAYEVLIYQIKKENLIKEILAGDQIIYRCAINFPDHELEHARIWIFRTILTPVPVILTPLKMGLVL
;
A
#
# COMPACT_ATOMS: atom_id res chain seq x y z
N MET A 1 -12.39 7.67 19.64
CA MET A 1 -10.99 7.36 19.29
C MET A 1 -10.38 8.64 18.74
N GLU A 2 -9.22 9.04 19.23
CA GLU A 2 -8.48 10.18 18.66
C GLU A 2 -7.93 9.76 17.29
N THR A 3 -8.16 10.61 16.29
CA THR A 3 -7.70 10.38 14.91
C THR A 3 -6.82 11.54 14.48
N ARG A 4 -5.85 11.25 13.62
CA ARG A 4 -5.04 12.27 12.96
C ARG A 4 -5.42 12.34 11.49
N GLU A 5 -5.35 13.55 10.95
CA GLU A 5 -5.60 13.83 9.55
C GLU A 5 -4.31 13.69 8.73
N ILE A 6 -4.42 13.06 7.57
CA ILE A 6 -3.36 12.86 6.60
C ILE A 6 -3.91 13.23 5.22
N THR A 7 -3.11 13.96 4.45
CA THR A 7 -3.42 14.25 3.05
C THR A 7 -2.75 13.26 2.12
N PHE A 8 -3.23 13.16 0.87
CA PHE A 8 -2.52 12.36 -0.12
C PHE A 8 -1.11 12.91 -0.40
N GLN A 9 -0.92 14.22 -0.27
CA GLN A 9 0.38 14.86 -0.43
C GLN A 9 1.40 14.40 0.61
N ASP A 10 0.96 14.11 1.83
CA ASP A 10 1.83 13.57 2.88
C ASP A 10 2.28 12.14 2.54
N ILE A 11 1.37 11.31 2.03
CA ILE A 11 1.69 9.96 1.56
C ILE A 11 2.68 10.03 0.38
N ILE A 12 2.51 10.97 -0.56
CA ILE A 12 3.45 11.19 -1.66
C ILE A 12 4.85 11.55 -1.13
N ARG A 13 4.95 12.43 -0.13
CA ARG A 13 6.25 12.79 0.49
C ARG A 13 6.96 11.60 1.13
N LEU A 14 6.21 10.71 1.79
CA LEU A 14 6.74 9.49 2.39
C LEU A 14 7.21 8.46 1.36
N ASN A 15 6.73 8.55 0.12
CA ASN A 15 7.03 7.61 -0.97
C ASN A 15 7.95 8.22 -2.03
N ASN A 16 8.95 9.01 -1.62
CA ASN A 16 9.94 9.64 -2.50
C ASN A 16 9.33 10.49 -3.62
N HIS A 17 8.18 11.12 -3.36
CA HIS A 17 7.42 11.88 -4.34
C HIS A 17 6.91 11.06 -5.54
N ASP A 18 6.92 9.73 -5.45
CA ASP A 18 6.36 8.83 -6.45
C ASP A 18 4.85 8.68 -6.24
N TRP A 19 4.09 9.15 -7.23
CA TRP A 19 2.64 9.18 -7.18
C TRP A 19 2.02 7.79 -7.25
N ASP A 20 2.61 6.88 -8.04
CA ASP A 20 2.10 5.53 -8.23
C ASP A 20 2.32 4.70 -6.97
N LEU A 21 3.50 4.79 -6.36
CA LEU A 21 3.80 4.11 -5.09
C LEU A 21 2.91 4.61 -3.95
N ALA A 22 2.72 5.93 -3.86
CA ALA A 22 1.82 6.53 -2.88
C ALA A 22 0.36 6.10 -3.07
N TYR A 23 -0.09 5.98 -4.32
CA TYR A 23 -1.44 5.50 -4.61
C TYR A 23 -1.63 4.04 -4.20
N GLU A 24 -0.66 3.17 -4.46
CA GLU A 24 -0.70 1.78 -3.99
C GLU A 24 -0.79 1.67 -2.47
N VAL A 25 -0.02 2.52 -1.76
CA VAL A 25 -0.07 2.61 -0.29
C VAL A 25 -1.45 3.00 0.18
N LEU A 26 -1.99 4.08 -0.38
CA LEU A 26 -3.29 4.61 -0.01
C LEU A 26 -4.38 3.53 -0.14
N ILE A 27 -4.43 2.85 -1.29
CA ILE A 27 -5.42 1.80 -1.55
C ILE A 27 -5.25 0.62 -0.59
N TYR A 28 -4.00 0.21 -0.32
CA TYR A 28 -3.74 -0.89 0.61
C TYR A 28 -4.23 -0.56 2.02
N GLN A 29 -3.93 0.63 2.53
CA GLN A 29 -4.29 1.01 3.90
C GLN A 29 -5.79 1.29 4.07
N ILE A 30 -6.47 1.78 3.04
CA ILE A 30 -7.94 1.84 3.02
C ILE A 30 -8.54 0.44 3.08
N LYS A 31 -8.02 -0.52 2.29
CA LYS A 31 -8.49 -1.92 2.31
C LYS A 31 -8.26 -2.62 3.65
N LYS A 32 -7.26 -2.19 4.41
CA LYS A 32 -6.97 -2.67 5.77
C LYS A 32 -7.78 -1.95 6.84
N GLU A 33 -8.63 -1.00 6.47
CA GLU A 33 -9.41 -0.15 7.39
C GLU A 33 -8.52 0.70 8.33
N ASN A 34 -7.24 0.88 7.98
CA ASN A 34 -6.30 1.72 8.71
C ASN A 34 -6.43 3.20 8.34
N LEU A 35 -6.87 3.48 7.10
CA LEU A 35 -7.22 4.81 6.63
C LEU A 35 -8.71 4.85 6.27
N ILE A 36 -9.40 5.85 6.82
CA ILE A 36 -10.78 6.19 6.46
C ILE A 36 -10.72 7.40 5.53
N LYS A 37 -11.31 7.28 4.34
CA LYS A 37 -11.46 8.39 3.39
C LYS A 37 -12.69 9.20 3.78
N GLU A 38 -12.53 10.51 3.94
CA GLU A 38 -13.63 11.45 4.14
C GLU A 38 -13.63 12.50 3.02
N ILE A 39 -14.83 12.88 2.59
CA ILE A 39 -15.06 13.95 1.63
C ILE A 39 -15.69 15.10 2.40
N LEU A 40 -14.96 16.21 2.51
CA LEU A 40 -15.40 17.43 3.15
C LEU A 40 -16.20 18.31 2.18
N ALA A 41 -16.80 19.38 2.71
CA ALA A 41 -17.47 20.39 1.89
C ALA A 41 -16.48 21.00 0.87
N GLY A 42 -16.93 21.19 -0.37
CA GLY A 42 -16.08 21.72 -1.45
C GLY A 42 -15.18 20.67 -2.10
N ASP A 43 -15.57 19.39 -2.09
CA ASP A 43 -14.88 18.27 -2.74
C ASP A 43 -13.44 18.01 -2.25
N GLN A 44 -13.10 18.54 -1.07
CA GLN A 44 -11.82 18.27 -0.44
C GLN A 44 -11.79 16.85 0.14
N ILE A 45 -10.77 16.08 -0.23
CA ILE A 45 -10.57 14.71 0.27
C ILE A 45 -9.49 14.74 1.35
N ILE A 46 -9.80 14.16 2.51
CA ILE A 46 -8.84 13.90 3.58
C ILE A 46 -8.86 12.42 3.94
N TYR A 47 -7.80 11.97 4.59
CA TYR A 47 -7.71 10.62 5.15
C TYR A 47 -7.50 10.71 6.65
N ARG A 48 -8.21 9.90 7.42
CA ARG A 48 -8.02 9.78 8.87
C ARG A 48 -7.44 8.43 9.22
N CYS A 49 -6.47 8.42 10.12
CA CYS A 49 -5.98 7.21 10.77
C CYS A 49 -5.97 7.38 12.29
N ALA A 50 -5.78 6.28 13.02
CA ALA A 50 -5.56 6.35 14.46
C ALA A 50 -4.32 7.20 14.78
N ILE A 51 -4.34 7.92 15.91
CA ILE A 51 -3.23 8.82 16.29
C ILE A 51 -1.88 8.08 16.44
N ASN A 52 -1.93 6.79 16.81
CA ASN A 52 -0.77 5.92 16.98
C ASN A 52 -0.42 5.12 15.72
N PHE A 53 -1.10 5.35 14.59
CA PHE A 53 -0.78 4.69 13.33
C PHE A 53 0.55 5.28 12.81
N PRO A 54 1.63 4.50 12.74
CA PRO A 54 2.95 5.08 12.50
C PRO A 54 3.17 5.43 11.02
N ASP A 55 3.93 6.51 10.75
CA ASP A 55 4.14 7.01 9.38
C ASP A 55 4.83 5.99 8.46
N HIS A 56 5.70 5.14 9.00
CA HIS A 56 6.40 4.12 8.20
C HIS A 56 5.44 3.07 7.60
N GLU A 57 4.25 2.88 8.17
CA GLU A 57 3.20 2.02 7.56
C GLU A 57 2.62 2.65 6.28
N LEU A 58 2.88 3.92 6.03
CA LEU A 58 2.52 4.65 4.81
C LEU A 58 3.67 4.66 3.79
N GLU A 59 4.71 3.87 3.99
CA GLU A 59 5.79 3.67 3.01
C GLU A 59 5.58 2.40 2.20
N HIS A 60 5.70 2.50 0.88
CA HIS A 60 5.47 1.41 -0.06
C HIS A 60 6.36 0.19 0.20
N ALA A 61 7.60 0.43 0.62
CA ALA A 61 8.57 -0.61 0.99
C ALA A 61 8.05 -1.58 2.07
N ARG A 62 7.13 -1.13 2.94
CA ARG A 62 6.50 -1.99 3.96
C ARG A 62 5.37 -2.84 3.40
N ILE A 63 4.65 -2.34 2.41
CA ILE A 63 3.52 -3.05 1.80
C ILE A 63 4.00 -4.19 0.90
N TRP A 64 5.15 -4.02 0.24
CA TRP A 64 5.78 -5.07 -0.57
C TRP A 64 6.20 -6.30 0.24
N ILE A 65 6.65 -6.11 1.48
CA ILE A 65 6.94 -7.23 2.39
C ILE A 65 5.67 -8.05 2.65
N PHE A 66 4.52 -7.40 2.85
CA PHE A 66 3.26 -8.10 3.08
C PHE A 66 2.68 -8.75 1.81
N ARG A 67 2.79 -8.12 0.64
CA ARG A 67 2.36 -8.75 -0.63
C ARG A 67 3.16 -10.01 -0.94
N THR A 68 4.47 -9.99 -0.73
CA THR A 68 5.35 -11.13 -1.05
C THR A 68 5.12 -12.32 -0.12
N ILE A 69 4.74 -12.07 1.15
CA ILE A 69 4.53 -13.13 2.15
C ILE A 69 3.11 -13.72 2.08
N LEU A 70 2.10 -12.95 1.64
CA LEU A 70 0.69 -13.35 1.70
C LEU A 70 0.04 -13.73 0.36
N THR A 71 0.73 -13.57 -0.77
CA THR A 71 0.29 -14.26 -1.98
C THR A 71 0.75 -15.71 -1.90
N PRO A 72 -0.15 -16.72 -1.91
CA PRO A 72 0.27 -18.05 -2.34
C PRO A 72 0.70 -17.87 -3.79
N VAL A 73 2.00 -17.81 -4.03
CA VAL A 73 2.52 -18.01 -5.38
C VAL A 73 2.22 -19.48 -5.67
N PRO A 74 1.33 -19.84 -6.62
CA PRO A 74 1.45 -21.14 -7.23
C PRO A 74 2.79 -21.09 -7.97
N VAL A 75 3.85 -21.57 -7.32
CA VAL A 75 5.10 -21.88 -8.01
C VAL A 75 4.75 -23.06 -8.90
N ILE A 76 4.22 -22.77 -10.09
CA ILE A 76 4.15 -23.76 -11.15
C ILE A 76 5.60 -23.95 -11.59
N LEU A 77 6.30 -24.85 -10.90
CA LEU A 77 7.46 -25.54 -11.42
C LEU A 77 7.00 -26.28 -12.68
N THR A 78 6.94 -25.58 -13.81
CA THR A 78 6.97 -26.30 -15.08
C THR A 78 8.33 -26.99 -15.12
N PRO A 79 8.39 -28.33 -15.29
CA PRO A 79 9.67 -28.97 -15.49
C PRO A 79 10.28 -28.37 -16.76
N LEU A 80 11.52 -27.88 -16.64
CA LEU A 80 12.38 -27.62 -17.77
C LEU A 80 12.26 -28.84 -18.69
N LYS A 81 11.72 -28.63 -19.89
CA LYS A 81 11.77 -29.62 -20.95
C LYS A 81 13.24 -29.82 -21.26
N MET A 82 13.88 -30.81 -20.62
CA MET A 82 15.12 -31.40 -21.10
C MET A 82 14.80 -32.05 -22.44
N GLY A 83 14.81 -31.23 -23.49
CA GLY A 83 15.00 -31.69 -24.84
C GLY A 83 16.40 -32.23 -24.93
N LEU A 84 16.52 -33.55 -24.76
CA LEU A 84 17.63 -34.36 -25.18
C LEU A 84 17.94 -34.01 -26.65
N VAL A 85 19.02 -33.28 -26.88
CA VAL A 85 19.72 -33.29 -28.16
C VAL A 85 20.83 -34.31 -28.00
N LEU A 86 20.59 -35.51 -28.52
CA LEU A 86 21.50 -36.44 -29.21
C LEU A 86 20.84 -37.81 -29.30
#